data_AF-X1RGI3-F1
#
_entry.id   AF-X1RGI3-F1
#
_cell.length_a   1.000
_cell.length_b   1.000
_cell.length_c   1.000
_cell.angle_alpha   90.00
_cell.angle_beta   90.00
_cell.angle_gamma   90.00
#
_symmetry.space_group_name_H-M   'P 1'
#
loop_
_entity.id
_entity.type
_entity.pdbx_description
1 polymer ?
#
loop_
_entity_poly.entity_id
_entity_poly.type
_entity_poly.pdbx_seq_one_letter_code
_entity_poly.pdbx_strand_id
1 'polypeptide(L)'
;RLKEIVREEIKNNSNNRILIFSHYRVAAKIISKEINKIEGINAHWFVGQSSMKGEKGLSQKKQIEIMQEFRDGTYNVLVSTSVAEEGLDIGECELVIFYDAVPSAIRLIQRKGRTGRRKEGKVIMLIAEGTRDVAYMWASKRQAQKMKKIVKQLEKSPSVKTMKKKEQQKGILDFLKEAETESSKKPEIEEQEEEEEELSVIEDENTDESKVLADEGEIKIICDNRERNSTVIKELMRKGVVLGFERLEIGDYICSDQVIVERKTQEDFVKSIMDKRLFSQTKILVENCVKPVIL
;
A
#
# COMPACT_ATOMS: atom_id res chain seq x y z
N ARG A 1 -29.44 12.79 6.78
CA ARG A 1 -28.12 13.48 6.92
C ARG A 1 -27.25 13.47 5.67
N LEU A 2 -26.70 12.34 5.17
CA LEU A 2 -25.79 12.36 3.99
C LEU A 2 -26.40 13.13 2.79
N LYS A 3 -27.64 12.80 2.43
CA LYS A 3 -28.38 13.44 1.33
C LYS A 3 -28.50 14.97 1.49
N GLU A 4 -28.63 15.46 2.73
CA GLU A 4 -28.67 16.90 3.00
C GLU A 4 -27.31 17.55 2.70
N ILE A 5 -26.23 16.96 3.24
CA ILE A 5 -24.86 17.49 3.06
C ILE A 5 -24.50 17.59 1.58
N VAL A 6 -24.75 16.52 0.81
CA VAL A 6 -24.42 16.49 -0.62
C VAL A 6 -25.29 17.51 -1.38
N ARG A 7 -26.58 17.62 -1.05
CA ARG A 7 -27.48 18.59 -1.67
C ARG A 7 -27.06 20.04 -1.37
N GLU A 8 -26.71 20.35 -0.13
CA GLU A 8 -26.25 21.68 0.27
C GLU A 8 -24.96 22.05 -0.45
N GLU A 9 -24.00 21.12 -0.53
CA GLU A 9 -22.72 21.37 -1.18
C GLU A 9 -22.89 21.68 -2.68
N ILE A 10 -23.71 20.90 -3.39
CA ILE A 10 -23.99 21.11 -4.83
C ILE A 10 -24.84 22.36 -5.07
N LYS A 11 -25.76 22.70 -4.17
CA LYS A 11 -26.53 23.96 -4.25
C LYS A 11 -25.65 25.19 -4.10
N ASN A 12 -24.62 25.12 -3.25
CA ASN A 12 -23.69 26.22 -3.06
C ASN A 12 -22.80 26.42 -4.30
N ASN A 13 -22.35 25.33 -4.91
CA ASN A 13 -21.60 25.36 -6.16
C ASN A 13 -21.76 24.04 -6.92
N SER A 14 -22.39 24.11 -8.10
CA SER A 14 -22.65 22.94 -8.95
C SER A 14 -21.37 22.31 -9.52
N ASN A 15 -20.25 23.04 -9.51
CA ASN A 15 -18.95 22.54 -9.97
C ASN A 15 -18.16 21.82 -8.87
N ASN A 16 -18.67 21.76 -7.64
CA ASN A 16 -18.00 21.04 -6.56
C ASN A 16 -18.05 19.53 -6.83
N ARG A 17 -16.89 18.89 -6.75
CA ARG A 17 -16.71 17.45 -6.77
C ARG A 17 -16.71 16.91 -5.34
N ILE A 18 -17.48 15.86 -5.13
CA ILE A 18 -17.65 15.23 -3.82
C ILE A 18 -17.13 13.79 -3.88
N LEU A 19 -16.23 13.45 -2.96
CA LEU A 19 -15.73 12.08 -2.81
C LEU A 19 -16.25 11.48 -1.51
N ILE A 20 -17.05 10.42 -1.62
CA ILE A 20 -17.64 9.72 -0.48
C ILE A 20 -16.93 8.38 -0.32
N PHE A 21 -16.29 8.16 0.83
CA PHE A 21 -15.71 6.87 1.18
C PHE A 21 -16.68 6.01 1.97
N SER A 22 -16.81 4.75 1.55
CA SER A 22 -17.58 3.70 2.22
C SER A 22 -16.69 2.46 2.42
N HIS A 23 -16.80 1.75 3.54
CA HIS A 23 -16.03 0.53 3.77
C HIS A 23 -16.48 -0.62 2.85
N TYR A 24 -17.79 -0.72 2.60
CA TYR A 24 -18.38 -1.83 1.85
C TYR A 24 -18.78 -1.43 0.42
N ARG A 25 -18.60 -2.36 -0.52
CA ARG A 25 -18.96 -2.19 -1.93
C ARG A 25 -20.47 -2.10 -2.15
N VAL A 26 -21.25 -2.94 -1.46
CA VAL A 26 -22.72 -2.87 -1.47
C VAL A 26 -23.18 -1.48 -1.03
N ALA A 27 -22.62 -0.99 0.08
CA ALA A 27 -22.95 0.35 0.57
C ALA A 27 -22.59 1.42 -0.46
N ALA A 28 -21.42 1.34 -1.13
CA ALA A 28 -21.07 2.29 -2.18
C ALA A 28 -22.10 2.32 -3.33
N LYS A 29 -22.58 1.16 -3.78
CA LYS A 29 -23.64 1.04 -4.79
C LYS A 29 -24.97 1.61 -4.32
N ILE A 30 -25.40 1.26 -3.11
CA ILE A 30 -26.66 1.75 -2.51
C ILE A 30 -26.61 3.28 -2.35
N ILE A 31 -25.52 3.80 -1.79
CA ILE A 31 -25.33 5.24 -1.58
C ILE A 31 -25.40 5.98 -2.92
N SER A 32 -24.65 5.53 -3.94
CA SER A 32 -24.67 6.11 -5.29
C SER A 32 -26.09 6.12 -5.87
N LYS A 33 -26.82 5.00 -5.80
CA LYS A 33 -28.22 4.91 -6.25
C LYS A 33 -29.14 5.89 -5.50
N GLU A 34 -28.97 6.03 -4.19
CA GLU A 34 -29.83 6.85 -3.34
C GLU A 34 -29.59 8.35 -3.49
N ILE A 35 -28.35 8.78 -3.74
CA ILE A 35 -28.01 10.20 -3.95
C ILE A 35 -28.33 10.65 -5.38
N ASN A 36 -28.30 9.76 -6.37
CA ASN A 36 -28.75 10.04 -7.74
C ASN A 36 -30.23 10.39 -7.87
N LYS A 37 -31.03 10.14 -6.82
CA LYS A 37 -32.44 10.59 -6.77
C LYS A 37 -32.59 12.09 -6.54
N ILE A 38 -31.49 12.80 -6.26
CA ILE A 38 -31.47 14.22 -6.00
C ILE A 38 -31.10 14.93 -7.30
N GLU A 39 -31.87 15.95 -7.67
CA GLU A 39 -31.63 16.74 -8.86
C GLU A 39 -30.27 17.46 -8.81
N GLY A 40 -29.57 17.50 -9.95
CA GLY A 40 -28.24 18.10 -10.08
C GLY A 40 -27.09 17.22 -9.59
N ILE A 41 -27.35 15.99 -9.14
CA ILE A 41 -26.31 15.04 -8.72
C ILE A 41 -26.19 13.92 -9.75
N ASN A 42 -24.96 13.71 -10.22
CA ASN A 42 -24.58 12.55 -11.01
C ASN A 42 -23.45 11.80 -10.29
N ALA A 43 -23.83 10.71 -9.63
CA ALA A 43 -22.98 9.92 -8.76
C ALA A 43 -22.69 8.53 -9.33
N HIS A 44 -21.43 8.12 -9.24
CA HIS A 44 -21.02 6.76 -9.60
C HIS A 44 -20.29 6.06 -8.45
N TRP A 45 -20.46 4.75 -8.32
CA TRP A 45 -19.69 3.93 -7.35
C TRP A 45 -18.33 3.53 -7.94
N PHE A 46 -17.30 3.47 -7.10
CA PHE A 46 -15.92 3.18 -7.52
C PHE A 46 -15.25 2.19 -6.58
N VAL A 47 -15.08 0.95 -7.03
CA VAL A 47 -14.51 -0.15 -6.23
C VAL A 47 -13.40 -0.86 -6.99
N GLY A 48 -12.73 -1.79 -6.31
CA GLY A 48 -11.61 -2.53 -6.86
C GLY A 48 -11.99 -3.57 -7.91
N GLN A 49 -10.95 -4.16 -8.51
CA GLN A 49 -11.06 -5.13 -9.60
C GLN A 49 -11.48 -6.52 -9.14
N SER A 50 -11.04 -6.93 -7.94
CA SER A 50 -11.32 -8.26 -7.42
C SER A 50 -12.82 -8.51 -7.38
N SER A 51 -13.26 -9.68 -7.82
CA SER A 51 -14.65 -10.12 -7.66
C SER A 51 -14.74 -10.98 -6.42
N MET A 52 -15.71 -10.72 -5.55
CA MET A 52 -16.06 -11.60 -4.43
C MET A 52 -17.35 -12.35 -4.77
N LYS A 53 -17.66 -13.45 -4.06
CA LYS A 53 -18.89 -14.24 -4.29
C LYS A 53 -20.11 -13.30 -4.34
N GLY A 54 -20.74 -13.18 -5.50
CA GLY A 54 -21.92 -12.34 -5.74
C GLY A 54 -21.64 -10.88 -6.12
N GLU A 55 -20.40 -10.41 -6.07
CA GLU A 55 -20.04 -9.01 -6.35
C GLU A 55 -18.89 -8.89 -7.35
N LYS A 56 -19.24 -8.50 -8.59
CA LYS A 56 -18.25 -8.09 -9.59
C LYS A 56 -17.61 -6.77 -9.19
N GLY A 57 -16.29 -6.75 -9.22
CA GLY A 57 -15.47 -5.53 -9.20
C GLY A 57 -15.59 -4.74 -10.50
N LEU A 58 -14.90 -3.60 -10.56
CA LEU A 58 -14.77 -2.81 -11.80
C LEU A 58 -13.51 -3.22 -12.55
N SER A 59 -13.61 -3.44 -13.86
CA SER A 59 -12.42 -3.64 -14.70
C SER A 59 -11.55 -2.39 -14.71
N GLN A 60 -10.24 -2.55 -14.95
CA GLN A 60 -9.32 -1.41 -15.02
C GLN A 60 -9.76 -0.37 -16.07
N LYS A 61 -10.19 -0.84 -17.25
CA LYS A 61 -10.72 0.03 -18.31
C LYS A 61 -11.90 0.87 -17.81
N LYS A 62 -12.85 0.26 -17.10
CA LYS A 62 -14.02 0.97 -16.56
C LYS A 62 -13.65 1.91 -15.42
N GLN A 63 -12.66 1.55 -14.60
CA GLN A 63 -12.14 2.44 -13.56
C GLN A 63 -11.53 3.72 -14.16
N ILE A 64 -10.73 3.59 -15.23
CA ILE A 64 -10.13 4.73 -15.94
C ILE A 64 -11.23 5.63 -16.53
N GLU A 65 -12.22 5.03 -17.20
CA GLU A 65 -13.36 5.75 -17.78
C GLU A 65 -14.13 6.55 -16.73
N ILE A 66 -14.54 5.93 -15.62
CA ILE A 66 -15.27 6.60 -14.54
C ILE A 66 -14.44 7.74 -13.92
N MET A 67 -13.13 7.53 -13.77
CA MET A 67 -12.25 8.57 -13.24
C MET A 67 -12.14 9.76 -14.19
N GLN A 68 -12.06 9.52 -15.50
CA GLN A 68 -12.04 10.59 -16.47
C GLN A 68 -13.37 11.37 -16.46
N GLU A 69 -14.50 10.66 -16.46
CA GLU A 69 -15.84 11.26 -16.34
C GLU A 69 -16.01 12.07 -15.03
N PHE A 70 -15.38 11.65 -13.94
CA PHE A 70 -15.37 12.41 -12.69
C PHE A 70 -14.50 13.66 -12.75
N ARG A 71 -13.32 13.60 -13.39
CA ARG A 71 -12.45 14.76 -13.58
C ARG A 71 -13.06 15.81 -14.50
N ASP A 72 -13.73 15.37 -15.55
CA ASP A 72 -14.37 16.24 -16.55
C ASP A 72 -15.68 16.84 -16.02
N GLY A 73 -16.15 16.40 -14.84
CA GLY A 73 -17.36 16.91 -14.19
C GLY A 73 -18.65 16.22 -14.62
N THR A 74 -18.58 15.23 -15.51
CA THR A 74 -19.73 14.38 -15.87
C THR A 74 -20.30 13.71 -14.63
N TYR A 75 -19.45 13.12 -13.78
CA TYR A 75 -19.82 12.77 -12.41
C TYR A 75 -19.33 13.86 -11.47
N ASN A 76 -20.24 14.42 -10.69
CA ASN A 76 -19.89 15.37 -9.62
C ASN A 76 -19.79 14.68 -8.25
N VAL A 77 -20.20 13.42 -8.14
CA VAL A 77 -20.02 12.62 -6.92
C VAL A 77 -19.41 11.26 -7.23
N LEU A 78 -18.37 10.88 -6.49
CA LEU A 78 -17.79 9.55 -6.56
C LEU A 78 -17.95 8.85 -5.20
N VAL A 79 -18.53 7.65 -5.19
CA VAL A 79 -18.71 6.85 -3.97
C VAL A 79 -17.75 5.67 -4.01
N SER A 80 -16.65 5.76 -3.27
CA SER A 80 -15.56 4.80 -3.34
C SER A 80 -15.35 3.95 -2.09
N THR A 81 -14.72 2.79 -2.29
CA THR A 81 -14.14 1.98 -1.21
C THR A 81 -12.67 2.34 -0.98
N SER A 82 -11.87 1.44 -0.38
CA SER A 82 -10.45 1.67 -0.16
C SER A 82 -9.61 1.81 -1.44
N VAL A 83 -10.19 1.56 -2.60
CA VAL A 83 -9.49 1.64 -3.89
C VAL A 83 -9.12 3.08 -4.25
N ALA A 84 -9.87 4.06 -3.75
CA ALA A 84 -9.53 5.47 -3.90
C ALA A 84 -8.46 5.98 -2.90
N GLU A 85 -7.91 5.11 -2.04
CA GLU A 85 -6.97 5.51 -0.98
C GLU A 85 -5.51 5.65 -1.48
N GLU A 86 -5.03 4.74 -2.34
CA GLU A 86 -3.64 4.69 -2.83
C GLU A 86 -3.56 4.47 -4.35
N GLY A 87 -2.51 5.03 -4.96
CA GLY A 87 -2.11 4.75 -6.35
C GLY A 87 -2.97 5.35 -7.47
N LEU A 88 -4.23 5.71 -7.19
CA LEU A 88 -5.14 6.29 -8.18
C LEU A 88 -5.25 7.82 -8.00
N ASP A 89 -4.96 8.55 -9.07
CA ASP A 89 -5.15 10.00 -9.12
C ASP A 89 -6.59 10.36 -9.50
N ILE A 90 -7.43 10.46 -8.47
CA ILE A 90 -8.87 10.80 -8.58
C ILE A 90 -9.08 12.29 -8.83
N GLY A 91 -8.04 13.12 -8.79
CA GLY A 91 -8.16 14.58 -8.83
C GLY A 91 -8.52 15.18 -7.47
N GLU A 92 -8.47 16.51 -7.39
CA GLU A 92 -8.80 17.27 -6.18
C GLU A 92 -10.32 17.45 -6.06
N CYS A 93 -10.87 17.10 -4.89
CA CYS A 93 -12.28 17.27 -4.55
C CYS A 93 -12.44 18.43 -3.56
N GLU A 94 -13.55 19.16 -3.63
CA GLU A 94 -13.87 20.25 -2.70
C GLU A 94 -14.43 19.70 -1.37
N LEU A 95 -15.13 18.56 -1.42
CA LEU A 95 -15.66 17.87 -0.24
C LEU A 95 -15.30 16.39 -0.24
N VAL A 96 -14.74 15.93 0.88
CA VAL A 96 -14.56 14.51 1.17
C VAL A 96 -15.46 14.09 2.34
N ILE A 97 -16.25 13.04 2.15
CA ILE A 97 -17.14 12.49 3.17
C ILE A 97 -16.69 11.07 3.52
N PHE A 98 -16.54 10.76 4.80
CA PHE A 98 -16.45 9.39 5.28
C PHE A 98 -17.83 8.94 5.74
N TYR A 99 -18.45 8.03 4.98
CA TYR A 99 -19.76 7.50 5.30
C TYR A 99 -19.75 6.63 6.55
N ASP A 100 -18.66 5.89 6.74
CA ASP A 100 -18.39 5.04 7.90
C ASP A 100 -17.02 5.33 8.49
N ALA A 101 -16.92 5.13 9.80
CA ALA A 101 -15.67 5.25 10.52
C ALA A 101 -14.82 3.98 10.35
N VAL A 102 -13.53 4.16 10.04
CA VAL A 102 -12.57 3.05 9.94
C VAL A 102 -11.42 3.30 10.91
N PRO A 103 -11.03 2.32 11.76
CA PRO A 103 -10.00 2.49 12.78
C PRO A 103 -8.58 2.44 12.20
N SER A 104 -8.30 3.24 11.17
CA SER A 104 -6.99 3.31 10.51
C SER A 104 -6.54 4.76 10.33
N ALA A 105 -5.41 5.10 10.92
CA ALA A 105 -4.77 6.40 10.71
C ALA A 105 -4.29 6.62 9.28
N ILE A 106 -3.79 5.57 8.62
CA ILE A 106 -3.29 5.65 7.24
C ILE A 106 -4.43 6.06 6.31
N ARG A 107 -5.56 5.33 6.38
CA ARG A 107 -6.77 5.65 5.61
C ARG A 107 -7.29 7.04 5.93
N LEU A 108 -7.31 7.42 7.21
CA LEU A 108 -7.72 8.77 7.61
C LEU A 108 -6.88 9.86 6.93
N ILE A 109 -5.55 9.70 6.90
CA ILE A 109 -4.63 10.69 6.32
C ILE A 109 -4.76 10.72 4.79
N GLN A 110 -4.74 9.55 4.14
CA GLN A 110 -4.80 9.45 2.68
C GLN A 110 -6.12 9.93 2.10
N ARG A 111 -7.24 9.55 2.72
CA ARG A 111 -8.57 10.01 2.30
C ARG A 111 -8.72 11.52 2.50
N LYS A 112 -8.22 12.08 3.60
CA LYS A 112 -8.17 13.54 3.82
C LYS A 112 -7.34 14.24 2.75
N GLY A 113 -6.24 13.63 2.30
CA GLY A 113 -5.37 14.15 1.24
C GLY A 113 -5.98 14.18 -0.17
N ARG A 114 -7.26 13.80 -0.33
CA ARG A 114 -8.04 13.94 -1.58
C ARG A 114 -8.71 15.30 -1.73
N THR A 115 -8.61 16.14 -0.72
CA THR A 115 -9.03 17.54 -0.73
C THR A 115 -7.93 18.40 -0.12
N GLY A 116 -8.01 19.72 -0.28
CA GLY A 116 -7.15 20.65 0.46
C GLY A 116 -5.74 20.84 -0.11
N ARG A 117 -5.51 20.61 -1.41
CA ARG A 117 -4.16 20.70 -2.02
C ARG A 117 -3.87 22.10 -2.57
N ARG A 118 -4.83 22.71 -3.27
CA ARG A 118 -4.70 24.05 -3.86
C ARG A 118 -5.57 25.08 -3.14
N LYS A 119 -6.75 24.67 -2.65
CA LYS A 119 -7.71 25.50 -1.92
C LYS A 119 -8.10 24.82 -0.61
N GLU A 120 -8.82 25.54 0.26
CA GLU A 120 -9.37 24.93 1.47
C GLU A 120 -10.31 23.77 1.11
N GLY A 121 -10.01 22.60 1.66
CA GLY A 121 -10.77 21.38 1.47
C GLY A 121 -11.65 21.08 2.66
N LYS A 122 -12.87 20.58 2.41
CA LYS A 122 -13.80 20.21 3.48
C LYS A 122 -13.80 18.71 3.69
N VAL A 123 -13.71 18.27 4.96
CA VAL A 123 -13.79 16.85 5.32
C VAL A 123 -14.87 16.64 6.36
N ILE A 124 -15.84 15.78 6.06
CA ILE A 124 -16.91 15.39 6.99
C ILE A 124 -16.79 13.89 7.27
N MET A 125 -16.87 13.50 8.54
CA MET A 125 -16.97 12.10 8.96
C MET A 125 -18.34 11.89 9.59
N LEU A 126 -19.14 10.98 9.03
CA LEU A 126 -20.41 10.56 9.63
C LEU A 126 -20.13 9.52 10.70
N ILE A 127 -20.75 9.68 11.86
CA ILE A 127 -20.62 8.80 13.01
C ILE A 127 -22.01 8.43 13.48
N ALA A 128 -22.31 7.13 13.53
CA ALA A 128 -23.53 6.66 14.19
C ALA A 128 -23.32 6.62 15.71
N GLU A 129 -24.07 7.46 16.44
CA GLU A 129 -24.03 7.51 17.90
C GLU A 129 -24.45 6.17 18.52
N GLY A 130 -23.85 5.81 19.66
CA GLY A 130 -24.12 4.55 20.34
C GLY A 130 -23.55 3.29 19.64
N THR A 131 -22.80 3.45 18.54
CA THR A 131 -22.20 2.32 17.81
C THR A 131 -20.67 2.29 17.93
N ARG A 132 -20.06 1.24 17.36
CA ARG A 132 -18.60 1.09 17.26
C ARG A 132 -17.93 2.24 16.49
N ASP A 133 -18.68 2.99 15.68
CA ASP A 133 -18.16 4.11 14.91
C ASP A 133 -17.49 5.17 15.80
N VAL A 134 -18.05 5.42 16.99
CA VAL A 134 -17.49 6.35 17.97
C VAL A 134 -16.10 5.89 18.41
N ALA A 135 -15.95 4.61 18.73
CA ALA A 135 -14.66 4.03 19.11
C ALA A 135 -13.66 4.05 17.93
N TYR A 136 -14.11 3.75 16.72
CA TYR A 136 -13.27 3.79 15.51
C TYR A 136 -12.78 5.20 15.17
N MET A 137 -13.62 6.23 15.37
CA MET A 137 -13.21 7.63 15.24
C MET A 137 -12.09 7.96 16.23
N TRP A 138 -12.24 7.61 17.51
CA TRP A 138 -11.22 7.90 18.51
C TRP A 138 -9.93 7.13 18.24
N ALA A 139 -10.02 5.85 17.87
CA ALA A 139 -8.88 5.01 17.53
C ALA A 139 -8.07 5.60 16.37
N SER A 140 -8.73 5.94 15.25
CA SER A 140 -8.07 6.52 14.08
C SER A 140 -7.42 7.88 14.37
N LYS A 141 -8.10 8.77 15.12
CA LYS A 141 -7.54 10.05 15.55
C LYS A 141 -6.30 9.87 16.44
N ARG A 142 -6.37 8.98 17.44
CA ARG A 142 -5.25 8.72 18.36
C ARG A 142 -4.03 8.15 17.64
N GLN A 143 -4.25 7.18 16.75
CA GLN A 143 -3.19 6.60 15.93
C GLN A 143 -2.52 7.67 15.04
N ALA A 144 -3.30 8.52 14.37
CA ALA A 144 -2.77 9.58 13.51
C ALA A 144 -1.95 10.62 14.31
N GLN A 145 -2.41 10.98 15.50
CA GLN A 145 -1.66 11.85 16.41
C GLN A 145 -0.36 11.21 16.88
N LYS A 146 -0.38 9.90 17.21
CA LYS A 146 0.83 9.16 17.59
C LYS A 146 1.84 9.15 16.44
N MET A 147 1.41 8.87 15.21
CA MET A 147 2.26 8.94 14.02
C MET A 147 2.90 10.32 13.86
N LYS A 148 2.11 11.40 13.96
CA LYS A 148 2.62 12.77 13.88
C LYS A 148 3.66 13.09 14.97
N LYS A 149 3.48 12.58 16.19
CA LYS A 149 4.44 12.75 17.28
C LYS A 149 5.76 12.02 16.98
N ILE A 150 5.70 10.79 16.50
CA ILE A 150 6.88 9.99 16.13
C ILE A 150 7.66 10.69 15.01
N VAL A 151 7.00 11.13 13.94
CA VAL A 151 7.66 11.88 12.84
C VAL A 151 8.38 13.12 13.36
N LYS A 152 7.71 13.93 14.20
CA LYS A 152 8.34 15.12 14.81
C LYS A 152 9.54 14.79 15.71
N GLN A 153 9.55 13.64 16.36
CA GLN A 153 10.70 13.21 17.17
C GLN A 153 11.87 12.79 16.27
N LEU A 154 11.59 12.05 15.20
CA LEU A 154 12.59 11.65 14.20
C LEU A 154 13.23 12.87 13.53
N GLU A 155 12.46 13.89 13.15
CA GLU A 155 12.97 15.14 12.57
C GLU A 155 13.91 15.91 13.50
N LYS A 156 13.76 15.75 14.82
CA LYS A 156 14.61 16.40 15.83
C LYS A 156 15.88 15.61 16.14
N SER A 157 15.95 14.35 15.74
CA SER A 157 17.12 13.49 15.99
C SER A 157 18.34 14.01 15.20
N PRO A 158 19.53 14.10 15.83
CA PRO A 158 20.72 14.69 15.22
C PRO A 158 21.11 14.03 13.88
N SER A 159 20.86 12.73 13.70
CA SER A 159 21.16 12.00 12.46
C SER A 159 20.39 12.51 11.24
N VAL A 160 19.19 13.08 11.40
CA VAL A 160 18.38 13.62 10.30
C VAL A 160 18.75 15.06 9.96
N LYS A 161 19.23 15.84 10.95
CA LYS A 161 19.72 17.21 10.71
C LYS A 161 20.99 17.24 9.86
N THR A 162 21.85 16.22 9.97
CA THR A 162 23.06 16.10 9.15
C THR A 162 22.73 15.80 7.67
N MET A 163 21.60 15.13 7.39
CA MET A 163 21.13 14.89 6.02
C MET A 163 20.51 16.15 5.38
N LYS A 164 19.70 16.93 6.13
CA LYS A 164 19.08 18.16 5.59
C LYS A 164 20.06 19.29 5.25
N LYS A 165 21.30 19.25 5.75
CA LYS A 165 22.31 20.29 5.47
C LYS A 165 23.16 20.00 4.22
N LYS A 166 22.99 18.84 3.58
CA LYS A 166 23.75 18.39 2.41
C LYS A 166 23.00 18.46 1.08
N GLU A 167 21.85 19.12 1.02
CA GLU A 167 21.12 19.32 -0.23
C GLU A 167 21.17 20.78 -0.66
N GLN A 168 22.19 21.13 -1.44
CA GLN A 168 21.89 21.82 -2.69
C GLN A 168 21.89 20.73 -3.75
N GLN A 169 20.74 20.07 -3.89
CA GLN A 169 20.53 19.09 -4.93
C GLN A 169 20.66 19.84 -6.25
N LYS A 170 21.75 19.62 -7.00
CA LYS A 170 21.93 20.16 -8.34
C LYS A 170 20.71 19.78 -9.17
N GLY A 171 20.10 20.77 -9.82
CA GLY A 171 18.93 20.51 -10.67
C GLY A 171 19.32 19.65 -11.87
N ILE A 172 18.36 18.96 -12.48
CA ILE A 172 18.56 18.25 -13.77
C ILE A 172 19.23 19.16 -14.82
N LEU A 173 18.93 20.45 -14.79
CA LEU A 173 19.52 21.49 -15.63
C LEU A 173 21.02 21.74 -15.37
N ASP A 174 21.51 21.53 -14.14
CA ASP A 174 22.93 21.69 -13.82
C ASP A 174 23.73 20.48 -14.32
N PHE A 175 23.10 19.29 -14.29
CA PHE A 175 23.68 18.05 -14.83
C PHE A 175 23.80 18.08 -16.36
N LEU A 176 22.81 18.63 -17.05
CA LEU A 176 22.82 18.80 -18.51
C LEU A 176 23.87 19.83 -18.96
N LYS A 177 24.05 20.91 -18.20
CA LYS A 177 25.08 21.92 -18.49
C LYS A 177 26.50 21.38 -18.31
N GLU A 178 26.73 20.55 -17.29
CA GLU A 178 28.04 19.91 -17.09
C GLU A 178 28.38 18.97 -18.25
N ALA A 179 27.40 18.19 -18.73
CA ALA A 179 27.54 17.31 -19.89
C ALA A 179 27.82 18.07 -21.21
N GLU A 180 27.20 19.23 -21.42
CA GLU A 180 27.45 20.08 -22.60
C GLU A 180 28.86 20.71 -22.58
N THR A 181 29.36 21.10 -21.39
CA THR A 181 30.70 21.68 -21.26
C THR A 181 31.83 20.66 -21.45
N GLU A 182 31.60 19.38 -21.13
CA GLU A 182 32.60 18.31 -21.34
C GLU A 182 32.64 17.84 -22.80
N SER A 183 31.52 17.92 -23.54
CA SER A 183 31.44 17.55 -24.96
C SER A 183 32.27 18.43 -25.91
N SER A 184 32.79 19.58 -25.45
CA SER A 184 33.48 20.57 -26.28
C SER A 184 35.01 20.36 -26.42
N LYS A 185 35.60 19.33 -25.80
CA LYS A 185 37.05 19.04 -25.94
C LYS A 185 37.28 17.70 -26.64
N LYS A 186 37.47 17.72 -27.96
CA LYS A 186 38.08 16.61 -28.70
C LYS A 186 39.58 16.52 -28.37
N PRO A 187 40.10 15.31 -28.15
CA PRO A 187 41.16 14.81 -29.03
C PRO A 187 40.94 13.37 -29.53
N GLU A 188 41.71 13.04 -30.56
CA GLU A 188 41.68 11.90 -31.48
C GLU A 188 41.96 10.52 -30.85
N ILE A 189 41.51 9.49 -31.57
CA ILE A 189 41.28 8.08 -31.18
C ILE A 189 42.54 7.22 -31.35
N GLU A 190 42.74 6.22 -30.46
CA GLU A 190 43.09 4.85 -30.89
C GLU A 190 42.66 3.79 -29.84
N GLU A 191 41.61 3.06 -30.24
CA GLU A 191 41.17 1.66 -29.98
C GLU A 191 41.26 1.03 -28.58
N GLN A 192 40.07 0.83 -27.97
CA GLN A 192 39.62 -0.47 -27.46
C GLN A 192 38.08 -0.47 -27.37
N GLU A 193 37.46 -1.47 -27.98
CA GLU A 193 36.01 -1.69 -28.07
C GLU A 193 35.44 -2.11 -26.69
N GLU A 194 34.54 -1.29 -26.13
CA GLU A 194 33.55 -1.72 -25.14
C GLU A 194 32.17 -1.60 -25.80
N GLU A 195 31.60 -2.74 -26.16
CA GLU A 195 30.21 -2.88 -26.59
C GLU A 195 29.25 -2.72 -25.41
N GLU A 196 28.13 -2.09 -25.70
CA GLU A 196 26.98 -1.84 -24.84
C GLU A 196 26.32 -3.17 -24.44
N GLU A 197 26.13 -3.44 -23.14
CA GLU A 197 25.16 -4.45 -22.72
C GLU A 197 23.87 -3.81 -22.20
N GLU A 198 22.85 -3.95 -23.04
CA GLU A 198 21.43 -3.88 -22.76
C GLU A 198 21.06 -4.67 -21.51
N LEU A 199 20.08 -4.15 -20.75
CA LEU A 199 19.34 -4.93 -19.76
C LEU A 199 18.58 -6.06 -20.47
N SER A 200 19.22 -7.23 -20.56
CA SER A 200 18.57 -8.46 -20.97
C SER A 200 18.02 -9.20 -19.75
N VAL A 201 16.80 -9.69 -19.93
CA VAL A 201 16.13 -10.64 -19.07
C VAL A 201 16.97 -11.91 -19.06
N ILE A 202 17.59 -12.24 -17.92
CA ILE A 202 18.17 -13.57 -17.71
C ILE A 202 17.21 -14.35 -16.81
N GLU A 203 16.34 -15.11 -17.47
CA GLU A 203 16.04 -16.47 -17.01
C GLU A 203 17.36 -17.25 -17.09
N ASP A 204 17.91 -17.68 -15.96
CA ASP A 204 18.90 -18.76 -15.96
C ASP A 204 18.55 -19.78 -14.88
N GLU A 205 18.08 -20.91 -15.39
CA GLU A 205 18.23 -22.22 -14.80
C GLU A 205 19.74 -22.54 -14.66
N ASN A 206 20.08 -23.31 -13.63
CA ASN A 206 21.42 -23.83 -13.29
C ASN A 206 22.42 -22.84 -12.67
N THR A 207 22.38 -22.76 -11.33
CA THR A 207 23.61 -22.65 -10.53
C THR A 207 23.60 -23.70 -9.42
N ASP A 208 24.16 -24.84 -9.80
CA ASP A 208 24.99 -25.76 -9.04
C ASP A 208 24.76 -25.92 -7.52
N GLU A 209 24.42 -27.16 -7.17
CA GLU A 209 24.45 -27.74 -5.84
C GLU A 209 25.87 -27.70 -5.26
N SER A 210 26.28 -26.56 -4.71
CA SER A 210 27.51 -26.47 -3.93
C SER A 210 27.21 -25.94 -2.52
N LYS A 211 27.30 -26.87 -1.57
CA LYS A 211 27.28 -26.65 -0.13
C LYS A 211 28.13 -25.43 0.24
N VAL A 212 27.48 -24.32 0.58
CA VAL A 212 28.13 -23.26 1.35
C VAL A 212 28.34 -23.80 2.77
N LEU A 213 29.56 -24.27 3.03
CA LEU A 213 30.09 -24.52 4.37
C LEU A 213 30.15 -23.16 5.06
N ALA A 214 29.33 -22.97 6.09
CA ALA A 214 29.37 -21.78 6.92
C ALA A 214 30.61 -21.82 7.83
N ASP A 215 31.32 -20.71 7.96
CA ASP A 215 32.33 -20.52 8.99
C ASP A 215 31.67 -20.60 10.39
N GLU A 216 32.41 -21.12 11.39
CA GLU A 216 31.92 -21.30 12.76
C GLU A 216 31.49 -19.95 13.37
N GLY A 217 30.17 -19.70 13.39
CA GLY A 217 29.56 -18.53 14.04
C GLY A 217 28.46 -17.84 13.24
N GLU A 218 28.26 -18.17 11.95
CA GLU A 218 27.22 -17.55 11.13
C GLU A 218 25.84 -18.20 11.33
N ILE A 219 24.80 -17.38 11.53
CA ILE A 219 23.42 -17.86 11.66
C ILE A 219 22.89 -18.20 10.26
N LYS A 220 22.60 -19.49 10.03
CA LYS A 220 21.99 -19.98 8.80
C LYS A 220 20.50 -20.25 9.00
N ILE A 221 19.67 -19.77 8.07
CA ILE A 221 18.23 -20.05 8.03
C ILE A 221 17.88 -20.64 6.65
N ILE A 222 17.15 -21.74 6.62
CA ILE A 222 16.59 -22.31 5.38
C ILE A 222 15.17 -21.76 5.22
N CYS A 223 14.88 -21.19 4.06
CA CYS A 223 13.62 -20.54 3.75
C CYS A 223 12.89 -21.29 2.63
N ASP A 224 11.57 -21.39 2.72
CA ASP A 224 10.76 -21.92 1.64
C ASP A 224 10.84 -21.00 0.40
N ASN A 225 11.00 -21.59 -0.79
CA ASN A 225 11.05 -20.87 -2.06
C ASN A 225 9.85 -19.93 -2.29
N ARG A 226 8.67 -20.23 -1.73
CA ARG A 226 7.49 -19.37 -1.82
C ARG A 226 7.65 -18.05 -1.08
N GLU A 227 8.52 -18.00 -0.06
CA GLU A 227 8.78 -16.80 0.74
C GLU A 227 9.97 -15.97 0.23
N ARG A 228 10.63 -16.37 -0.88
CA ARG A 228 11.84 -15.70 -1.42
C ARG A 228 11.69 -14.18 -1.59
N ASN A 229 10.50 -13.74 -2.00
CA ASN A 229 10.21 -12.33 -2.25
C ASN A 229 9.61 -11.58 -1.05
N SER A 230 9.53 -12.21 0.13
CA SER A 230 8.94 -11.61 1.32
C SER A 230 9.85 -10.51 1.91
N THR A 231 9.23 -9.57 2.62
CA THR A 231 9.95 -8.51 3.35
C THR A 231 10.80 -9.06 4.50
N VAL A 232 10.50 -10.25 5.00
CA VAL A 232 11.27 -10.94 6.05
C VAL A 232 12.64 -11.34 5.52
N ILE A 233 12.70 -11.89 4.31
CA ILE A 233 13.95 -12.28 3.65
C ILE A 233 14.89 -11.08 3.47
N LYS A 234 14.35 -9.94 3.01
CA LYS A 234 15.11 -8.68 2.87
C LYS A 234 15.69 -8.20 4.20
N GLU A 235 14.92 -8.32 5.28
CA GLU A 235 15.33 -7.89 6.62
C GLU A 235 16.36 -8.85 7.24
N LEU A 236 16.24 -10.16 7.01
CA LEU A 236 17.20 -11.17 7.45
C LEU A 236 18.56 -11.00 6.76
N MET A 237 18.57 -10.75 5.45
CA MET A 237 19.81 -10.43 4.72
C MET A 237 20.48 -9.17 5.28
N ARG A 238 19.71 -8.12 5.58
CA ARG A 238 20.24 -6.88 6.18
C ARG A 238 20.89 -7.11 7.54
N LYS A 239 20.44 -8.13 8.27
CA LYS A 239 20.99 -8.52 9.58
C LYS A 239 22.21 -9.45 9.48
N GLY A 240 22.68 -9.76 8.28
CA GLY A 240 23.84 -10.63 8.06
C GLY A 240 23.54 -12.10 8.30
N VAL A 241 22.28 -12.53 8.15
CA VAL A 241 21.89 -13.94 8.25
C VAL A 241 22.16 -14.63 6.92
N VAL A 242 22.79 -15.80 6.95
CA VAL A 242 23.02 -16.63 5.76
C VAL A 242 21.72 -17.35 5.42
N LEU A 243 21.21 -17.16 4.19
CA LEU A 243 19.94 -17.73 3.76
C LEU A 243 20.15 -18.88 2.77
N GLY A 244 19.56 -20.03 3.07
CA GLY A 244 19.33 -21.11 2.10
C GLY A 244 17.90 -21.04 1.58
N PHE A 245 17.68 -21.43 0.32
CA PHE A 245 16.36 -21.47 -0.29
C PHE A 245 16.08 -22.87 -0.81
N GLU A 246 15.07 -23.52 -0.24
CA GLU A 246 14.67 -24.88 -0.58
C GLU A 246 13.14 -24.94 -0.64
N ARG A 247 12.59 -25.97 -1.28
CA ARG A 247 11.15 -26.21 -1.19
C ARG A 247 10.89 -27.01 0.09
N LEU A 248 10.24 -26.39 1.08
CA LEU A 248 9.99 -27.04 2.36
C LEU A 248 8.63 -27.74 2.33
N GLU A 249 8.59 -28.96 2.84
CA GLU A 249 7.33 -29.68 3.03
C GLU A 249 6.55 -29.14 4.25
N ILE A 250 7.26 -28.57 5.22
CA ILE A 250 6.73 -28.16 6.53
C ILE A 250 7.35 -26.82 6.94
N GLY A 251 6.50 -25.84 7.27
CA GLY A 251 6.92 -24.51 7.71
C GLY A 251 7.42 -23.62 6.58
N ASP A 252 7.68 -22.36 6.92
CA ASP A 252 8.19 -21.34 6.00
C ASP A 252 9.68 -21.07 6.21
N TYR A 253 10.17 -21.25 7.45
CA TYR A 253 11.57 -21.02 7.82
C TYR A 253 12.05 -22.09 8.79
N ILE A 254 13.20 -22.70 8.52
CA ILE A 254 13.92 -23.58 9.45
C ILE A 254 15.08 -22.78 10.03
N CYS A 255 14.98 -22.45 11.32
CA CYS A 255 15.97 -21.62 12.02
C CYS A 255 17.05 -22.44 12.73
N SER A 256 16.78 -23.71 13.00
CA SER A 256 17.72 -24.69 13.56
C SER A 256 17.15 -26.10 13.40
N ASP A 257 17.93 -27.11 13.81
CA ASP A 257 17.48 -28.51 13.96
C ASP A 257 16.25 -28.66 14.88
N GLN A 258 16.01 -27.70 15.77
CA GLN A 258 14.93 -27.75 16.75
C GLN A 258 13.80 -26.74 16.50
N VAL A 259 13.94 -25.80 15.56
CA VAL A 259 13.02 -24.67 15.42
C VAL A 259 12.57 -24.50 13.98
N ILE A 260 11.28 -24.71 13.75
CA ILE A 260 10.59 -24.41 12.49
C ILE A 260 9.57 -23.31 12.76
N VAL A 261 9.53 -22.32 11.87
CA VAL A 261 8.62 -21.18 11.91
C VAL A 261 7.64 -21.26 10.75
N GLU A 262 6.36 -21.24 11.05
CA GLU A 262 5.27 -20.99 10.10
C GLU A 262 4.81 -19.54 10.28
N ARG A 263 4.88 -18.75 9.21
CA ARG A 263 4.51 -17.35 9.22
C ARG A 263 3.09 -17.19 8.67
N LYS A 264 2.19 -16.64 9.47
CA LYS A 264 0.82 -16.33 9.06
C LYS A 264 0.53 -14.84 9.22
N THR A 265 -0.03 -14.26 8.16
CA THR A 265 -0.64 -12.94 8.29
C THR A 265 -1.87 -13.04 9.22
N GLN A 266 -2.27 -11.91 9.83
CA GLN A 266 -3.47 -11.87 10.67
C GLN A 266 -4.71 -12.42 9.95
N GLU A 267 -4.85 -12.12 8.66
CA GLU A 267 -5.98 -12.57 7.84
C GLU A 267 -5.92 -14.08 7.58
N ASP A 268 -4.74 -14.62 7.28
CA ASP A 268 -4.56 -16.06 7.03
C ASP A 268 -4.66 -16.88 8.30
N PHE A 269 -4.23 -16.32 9.43
CA PHE A 269 -4.43 -16.93 10.75
C PHE A 269 -5.93 -17.11 11.03
N VAL A 270 -6.73 -16.04 10.92
CA VAL A 270 -8.18 -16.10 11.15
C VAL A 270 -8.87 -17.06 10.17
N LYS A 271 -8.53 -17.01 8.87
CA LYS A 271 -9.07 -17.95 7.89
C LYS A 271 -8.69 -19.40 8.19
N SER A 272 -7.45 -19.66 8.59
CA SER A 272 -6.99 -21.03 8.87
C SER A 272 -7.65 -21.63 10.11
N ILE A 273 -8.07 -20.81 11.08
CA ILE A 273 -8.92 -21.24 12.19
C ILE A 273 -10.31 -21.60 11.69
N MET A 274 -10.93 -20.72 10.90
CA MET A 274 -12.29 -20.94 10.38
C MET A 274 -12.37 -22.20 9.51
N ASP A 275 -11.36 -22.43 8.68
CA ASP A 275 -11.27 -23.60 7.80
C ASP A 275 -10.73 -24.84 8.51
N LYS A 276 -10.46 -24.77 9.82
CA LYS A 276 -9.85 -25.83 10.66
C LYS A 276 -8.47 -26.32 10.23
N ARG A 277 -7.87 -25.71 9.21
CA ARG A 277 -6.54 -26.05 8.68
C ARG A 277 -5.40 -25.70 9.64
N LEU A 278 -5.58 -24.73 10.53
CA LEU A 278 -4.55 -24.35 11.50
C LEU A 278 -4.16 -25.54 12.38
N PHE A 279 -5.13 -26.32 12.84
CA PHE A 279 -4.89 -27.44 13.74
C PHE A 279 -4.14 -28.59 13.05
N SER A 280 -4.47 -28.90 11.80
CA SER A 280 -3.72 -29.89 11.02
C SER A 280 -2.29 -29.44 10.74
N GLN A 281 -2.08 -28.16 10.42
CA GLN A 281 -0.74 -27.60 10.23
C GLN A 281 0.08 -27.62 11.53
N THR A 282 -0.54 -27.23 12.65
CA THR A 282 0.11 -27.23 13.97
C THR A 282 0.49 -28.65 14.38
N LYS A 283 -0.37 -29.64 14.12
CA LYS A 283 -0.07 -31.05 14.39
C LYS A 283 1.15 -31.52 13.59
N ILE A 284 1.20 -31.22 12.29
CA ILE A 284 2.34 -31.56 11.42
C ILE A 284 3.63 -30.89 11.92
N LEU A 285 3.56 -29.63 12.34
CA LEU A 285 4.71 -28.90 12.89
C LEU A 285 5.23 -29.52 14.20
N VAL A 286 4.34 -29.88 15.13
CA VAL A 286 4.71 -30.49 16.42
C VAL A 286 5.27 -31.90 16.24
N GLU A 287 4.78 -32.66 15.26
CA GLU A 287 5.27 -34.02 14.98
C GLU A 287 6.69 -34.03 14.37
N ASN A 288 7.10 -32.94 13.71
CA ASN A 288 8.35 -32.87 12.96
C ASN A 288 9.37 -31.86 13.54
N CYS A 289 9.06 -31.22 14.68
CA CYS A 289 9.91 -30.20 15.28
C CYS A 289 9.76 -30.15 16.80
N VAL A 290 10.88 -29.95 17.51
CA VAL A 290 10.90 -29.86 18.97
C VAL A 290 10.29 -28.55 19.48
N LYS A 291 10.51 -27.44 18.76
CA LYS A 291 10.04 -26.10 19.13
C LYS A 291 9.38 -25.41 17.93
N PRO A 292 8.16 -25.82 17.54
CA PRO A 292 7.45 -25.17 16.45
C PRO A 292 6.97 -23.78 16.88
N VAL A 293 7.08 -22.81 15.98
CA VAL A 293 6.62 -21.43 16.20
C VAL A 293 5.67 -21.05 15.08
N ILE A 294 4.52 -20.49 15.44
CA ILE A 294 3.61 -19.83 14.50
C ILE A 294 3.65 -18.33 14.79
N LEU A 295 4.02 -17.52 13.80
CA LEU A 295 4.15 -16.06 13.91
C LEU A 295 3.13 -15.32 13.05
#